data_AF-A0A1J4Z984-F1
#
_entry.id   AF-A0A1J4Z984-F1
#
_cell.length_a   1.000
_cell.length_b   1.000
_cell.length_c   1.000
_cell.angle_alpha   90.00
_cell.angle_beta   90.00
_cell.angle_gamma   90.00
#
_symmetry.space_group_name_H-M   'P 1'
#
loop_
_entity.id
_entity.type
_entity.pdbx_description
1 polymer ?
#
loop_
_entity_poly.entity_id
_entity_poly.type
_entity_poly.pdbx_seq_one_letter_code
_entity_poly.pdbx_strand_id
1 'polypeptide(L)'
;MLTDRLKKRLNKDRPMTTITLRIPVDVVESLKEIAPHKGIAGYQTLLKAYISEGLRKDENQFSSNASLRLIDALRKRGVPESVLEDAARELEAA
;
A
#
# COMPACT_ATOMS: atom_id res chain seq x y z
N MET A 1 -13.18 8.46 6.23
CA MET A 1 -13.43 7.14 6.88
C MET A 1 -12.21 6.25 6.69
N LEU A 2 -11.93 5.36 7.64
CA LEU A 2 -10.81 4.42 7.51
C LEU A 2 -11.11 3.44 6.37
N THR A 3 -10.29 3.44 5.30
CA THR A 3 -10.45 2.51 4.17
C THR A 3 -10.49 1.07 4.69
N ASP A 4 -11.35 0.20 4.14
CA ASP A 4 -11.49 -1.18 4.63
C ASP A 4 -10.19 -1.99 4.56
N ARG A 5 -9.29 -1.60 3.65
CA ARG A 5 -7.91 -2.09 3.58
C ARG A 5 -7.08 -1.75 4.83
N LEU A 6 -7.25 -0.56 5.41
CA LEU A 6 -6.56 -0.17 6.64
C LEU A 6 -7.11 -0.95 7.84
N LYS A 7 -8.45 -1.16 7.90
CA LYS A 7 -9.10 -1.98 8.94
C LYS A 7 -8.58 -3.42 8.94
N LYS A 8 -8.46 -4.05 7.75
CA LYS A 8 -7.87 -5.40 7.61
C LYS A 8 -6.43 -5.47 8.13
N ARG A 9 -5.63 -4.41 7.97
CA ARG A 9 -4.22 -4.36 8.41
C ARG A 9 -4.06 -4.13 9.91
N LEU A 10 -5.05 -3.53 10.56
CA LEU A 10 -5.08 -3.28 12.01
C LEU A 10 -5.56 -4.51 12.81
N ASN A 11 -6.10 -5.54 12.13
CA ASN A 11 -6.43 -6.79 12.78
C ASN A 11 -5.14 -7.47 13.29
N LYS A 12 -5.10 -7.74 14.60
CA LYS A 12 -3.97 -8.39 15.27
C LYS A 12 -3.83 -9.86 14.87
N ASP A 13 -4.94 -10.55 14.64
CA ASP A 13 -4.99 -12.00 14.34
C ASP A 13 -5.02 -12.28 12.84
N ARG A 14 -4.31 -11.46 12.06
CA ARG A 14 -4.22 -11.66 10.61
C ARG A 14 -3.40 -12.92 10.28
N PRO A 15 -3.79 -13.70 9.27
CA PRO A 15 -3.02 -14.86 8.84
C PRO A 15 -1.62 -14.44 8.39
N MET A 16 -0.61 -15.19 8.80
CA MET A 16 0.78 -15.00 8.39
C MET A 16 1.25 -16.19 7.56
N THR A 17 2.07 -15.91 6.55
CA THR A 17 2.71 -16.93 5.71
C THR A 17 4.22 -16.80 5.82
N THR A 18 4.91 -17.93 5.99
CA THR A 18 6.37 -18.00 5.92
C THR A 18 6.81 -17.96 4.46
N ILE A 19 7.72 -17.03 4.14
CA ILE A 19 8.34 -16.94 2.82
C ILE A 19 9.84 -17.23 2.94
N THR A 20 10.40 -17.92 1.95
CA THR A 20 11.85 -18.13 1.83
C THR A 20 12.36 -17.32 0.65
N LEU A 21 13.31 -16.42 0.90
CA LEU A 21 13.89 -15.53 -0.10
C LEU A 21 15.42 -15.61 -0.02
N ARG A 22 16.09 -15.62 -1.18
CA ARG A 22 17.54 -15.42 -1.26
C ARG A 22 17.84 -13.93 -1.31
N ILE A 23 18.72 -13.47 -0.43
CA ILE A 23 19.16 -12.07 -0.35
C ILE A 23 20.70 -12.07 -0.40
N PRO A 24 21.33 -11.16 -1.15
CA PRO A 24 22.78 -11.00 -1.14
C PRO A 24 23.34 -10.76 0.27
N VAL A 25 24.54 -11.27 0.53
CA VAL A 25 25.15 -11.23 1.87
C VAL A 25 25.43 -9.79 2.30
N ASP A 26 25.95 -8.97 1.39
CA ASP A 26 26.24 -7.54 1.57
C ASP A 26 24.99 -6.74 1.96
N VAL A 27 23.83 -7.10 1.41
CA VAL A 27 22.55 -6.48 1.77
C VAL A 27 22.15 -6.85 3.20
N VAL A 28 22.34 -8.10 3.61
CA VAL A 28 22.04 -8.55 4.98
C VAL A 28 22.97 -7.87 5.99
N GLU A 29 24.26 -7.72 5.66
CA GLU A 29 25.24 -6.99 6.46
C GLU A 29 24.84 -5.52 6.62
N SER A 30 24.53 -4.85 5.50
CA SER A 30 24.04 -3.46 5.52
C SER A 30 22.79 -3.30 6.40
N LEU A 31 21.84 -4.24 6.34
CA LEU A 31 20.64 -4.18 7.19
C LEU A 31 20.96 -4.35 8.68
N LYS A 32 21.96 -5.17 9.03
CA LYS A 32 22.41 -5.34 10.43
C LYS A 32 23.06 -4.06 10.95
N GLU A 33 23.87 -3.38 10.13
CA GLU A 33 24.50 -2.12 10.50
C GLU A 33 23.46 -0.99 10.67
N ILE A 34 22.49 -0.90 9.74
CA ILE A 34 21.50 0.19 9.75
C ILE A 34 20.45 0.03 10.86
N ALA A 35 20.08 -1.19 11.24
CA ALA A 35 18.99 -1.41 12.20
C ALA A 35 19.20 -0.70 13.56
N PRO A 36 20.37 -0.78 14.22
CA PRO A 36 20.68 -0.01 15.42
C PRO A 36 20.56 1.50 15.23
N HIS A 37 21.05 2.04 14.11
CA HIS A 37 20.97 3.48 13.81
C HIS A 37 19.52 3.97 13.67
N LYS A 38 18.59 3.07 13.32
CA LYS A 38 17.16 3.35 13.26
C LYS A 38 16.40 3.02 14.54
N GLY A 39 17.09 2.62 15.61
CA GLY A 39 16.45 2.19 16.86
C GLY A 39 15.62 0.92 16.72
N ILE A 40 15.88 0.10 15.69
CA ILE A 40 15.13 -1.12 15.39
C ILE A 40 15.91 -2.34 15.87
N ALA A 41 15.23 -3.20 16.64
CA ALA A 41 15.78 -4.47 17.09
C ALA A 41 15.88 -5.47 15.93
N GLY A 42 17.07 -5.52 15.31
CA GLY A 42 17.47 -6.55 14.35
C GLY A 42 17.09 -6.27 12.90
N TYR A 43 17.86 -6.88 11.99
CA TYR A 43 17.74 -6.67 10.54
C TYR A 43 16.42 -7.20 9.95
N GLN A 44 15.86 -8.26 10.53
CA GLN A 44 14.58 -8.83 10.06
C GLN A 44 13.41 -7.86 10.28
N THR A 45 13.41 -7.14 11.41
CA THR A 45 12.40 -6.12 11.72
C THR A 45 12.54 -4.94 10.78
N LEU A 46 13.78 -4.51 10.51
CA LEU A 46 14.05 -3.44 9.55
C LEU A 46 13.60 -3.80 8.13
N LEU A 47 13.89 -5.03 7.67
CA LEU A 47 13.45 -5.53 6.37
C LEU A 47 11.92 -5.51 6.24
N LYS A 48 11.20 -6.00 7.25
CA LYS A 48 9.72 -5.95 7.29
C LYS A 48 9.21 -4.51 7.23
N ALA A 49 9.87 -3.57 7.90
CA ALA A 49 9.52 -2.16 7.88
C ALA A 49 9.69 -1.55 6.48
N TYR A 50 10.82 -1.80 5.82
CA TYR A 50 11.07 -1.33 4.45
C TYR A 50 10.06 -1.87 3.43
N ILE A 51 9.77 -3.17 3.48
CA ILE A 51 8.74 -3.76 2.62
C ILE A 51 7.39 -3.11 2.88
N SER A 52 7.03 -2.92 4.16
CA SER A 52 5.75 -2.32 4.54
C SER A 52 5.63 -0.86 4.10
N GLU A 53 6.71 -0.09 4.20
CA GLU A 53 6.76 1.31 3.79
C GLU A 53 6.69 1.44 2.27
N GLY A 54 7.50 0.68 1.53
CA GLY A 54 7.49 0.65 0.06
C GLY A 54 6.12 0.29 -0.48
N LEU A 55 5.52 -0.79 0.03
CA LEU A 55 4.18 -1.18 -0.36
C LEU A 55 3.13 -0.12 -0.03
N ARG A 56 3.21 0.58 1.11
CA ARG A 56 2.28 1.68 1.42
C ARG A 56 2.41 2.83 0.43
N LYS A 57 3.63 3.19 0.02
CA LYS A 57 3.87 4.25 -0.97
C LYS A 57 3.28 3.87 -2.32
N ASP A 58 3.54 2.65 -2.78
CA ASP A 58 3.01 2.16 -4.05
C ASP A 58 1.48 2.01 -3.99
N GLU A 59 0.95 1.44 -2.91
CA GLU A 59 -0.50 1.35 -2.69
C GLU A 59 -1.15 2.74 -2.76
N ASN A 60 -0.59 3.76 -2.11
CA ASN A 60 -1.11 5.12 -2.20
C ASN A 60 -0.99 5.70 -3.62
N GLN A 61 0.11 5.41 -4.31
CA GLN A 61 0.36 5.88 -5.67
C GLN A 61 -0.62 5.25 -6.67
N PHE A 62 -0.95 3.97 -6.51
CA PHE A 62 -1.69 3.19 -7.51
C PHE A 62 -3.15 2.88 -7.13
N SER A 63 -3.57 2.93 -5.86
CA SER A 63 -4.93 2.51 -5.48
C SER A 63 -6.02 3.53 -5.81
N SER A 64 -5.68 4.82 -5.89
CA SER A 64 -6.69 5.88 -6.09
C SER A 64 -6.52 6.63 -7.41
N ASN A 65 -5.36 6.52 -8.07
CA ASN A 65 -5.08 7.33 -9.26
C ASN A 65 -5.78 6.83 -10.52
N ALA A 66 -6.00 5.53 -10.74
CA ALA A 66 -6.59 5.07 -12.00
C ALA A 66 -8.05 5.55 -12.14
N SER A 67 -8.89 5.29 -11.14
CA SER A 67 -10.30 5.71 -11.14
C SER A 67 -10.45 7.23 -11.03
N LEU A 68 -9.63 7.92 -10.21
CA LEU A 68 -9.69 9.39 -10.13
C LEU A 68 -9.20 10.05 -11.42
N ARG A 69 -8.13 9.55 -12.06
CA ARG A 69 -7.68 10.05 -13.37
C ARG A 69 -8.71 9.78 -14.45
N LEU A 70 -9.42 8.65 -14.38
CA LEU A 70 -10.51 8.33 -15.30
C LEU A 70 -11.69 9.30 -15.10
N ILE A 71 -12.12 9.52 -13.85
CA ILE A 71 -13.18 10.48 -13.50
C ILE A 71 -12.80 11.90 -13.97
N ASP A 72 -11.57 12.35 -13.70
CA ASP A 72 -11.07 13.65 -14.16
C ASP A 72 -11.00 13.74 -15.69
N ALA A 73 -10.59 12.66 -16.37
CA ALA A 73 -10.56 12.62 -17.83
C ALA A 73 -11.97 12.68 -18.45
N LEU A 74 -12.96 12.02 -17.82
CA LEU A 74 -14.36 12.05 -18.23
C LEU A 74 -15.00 13.43 -17.97
N ARG A 75 -14.75 14.03 -16.80
CA ARG A 75 -15.19 15.40 -16.48
C ARG A 75 -14.67 16.41 -17.50
N LYS A 76 -13.38 16.32 -17.87
CA LYS A 76 -12.77 17.18 -18.92
C LYS A 76 -13.37 16.96 -20.31
N ARG A 77 -13.99 15.81 -20.57
CA ARG A 77 -14.70 15.50 -21.83
C ARG A 77 -16.17 15.93 -21.80
N GLY A 78 -16.62 16.59 -20.72
CA GLY A 78 -17.98 17.10 -20.60
C GLY A 78 -19.00 16.08 -20.09
N VAL A 79 -18.54 14.97 -19.49
CA VAL A 79 -19.45 14.05 -18.80
C VAL A 79 -20.07 14.78 -17.60
N PRO A 80 -21.41 14.81 -17.47
CA PRO A 80 -22.07 15.47 -16.35
C PRO A 80 -21.68 14.86 -15.01
N GLU A 81 -21.53 15.71 -13.98
CA GLU A 81 -21.13 15.30 -12.63
C GLU A 81 -22.11 14.25 -12.05
N SER A 82 -23.41 14.39 -12.32
CA SER A 82 -24.43 13.43 -11.88
C SER A 82 -24.16 12.01 -12.38
N VAL A 83 -23.69 11.86 -13.62
CA VAL A 83 -23.36 10.54 -14.20
C VAL A 83 -22.10 9.95 -13.56
N LEU A 84 -21.13 10.79 -13.21
CA LEU A 84 -19.91 10.36 -12.52
C LEU A 84 -20.20 9.92 -11.09
N GLU A 85 -21.08 10.62 -10.38
CA GLU A 85 -21.53 10.30 -9.02
C GLU A 85 -22.37 9.02 -8.98
N ASP A 86 -23.24 8.82 -9.96
CA ASP A 86 -24.04 7.59 -10.09
C ASP A 86 -23.15 6.38 -10.40
N ALA A 87 -22.24 6.50 -11.37
CA ALA A 87 -21.29 5.45 -11.70
C ALA A 87 -20.33 5.13 -10.54
N ALA A 88 -19.90 6.13 -9.77
CA ALA A 88 -19.09 5.93 -8.58
C ALA A 88 -19.86 5.17 -7.48
N ARG A 89 -21.15 5.45 -7.30
CA ARG A 89 -22.03 4.73 -6.37
C ARG A 89 -22.25 3.28 -6.80
N GLU A 90 -22.44 3.02 -8.08
CA GLU A 90 -22.56 1.66 -8.63
C GLU A 90 -21.27 0.85 -8.41
N LEU A 91 -20.10 1.47 -8.54
CA LEU A 91 -18.81 0.83 -8.34
C LEU A 91 -18.55 0.43 -6.87
N GLU A 92 -19.07 1.17 -5.89
CA GLU A 92 -18.98 0.78 -4.47
C GLU A 92 -20.01 -0.28 -4.06
N ALA A 93 -21.08 -0.46 -4.86
CA ALA A 93 -22.12 -1.45 -4.61
C ALA A 93 -21.83 -2.84 -5.21
N ALA A 94 -20.81 -2.96 -6.07
CA ALA A 94 -20.39 -4.17 -6.77
C ALA A 94 -19.21 -4.88 -6.08
#